data_AF-A0A1H7AM03-F1
#
_entry.id   AF-A0A1H7AM03-F1
#
_cell.length_a   1.000
_cell.length_b   1.000
_cell.length_c   1.000
_cell.angle_alpha   90.00
_cell.angle_beta   90.00
_cell.angle_gamma   90.00
#
_symmetry.space_group_name_H-M   'P 1'
#
loop_
_entity.id
_entity.type
_entity.pdbx_description
1 polymer ?
#
loop_
_entity_poly.entity_id
_entity_poly.type
_entity_poly.pdbx_seq_one_letter_code
_entity_poly.pdbx_strand_id
1 'polypeptide(L)'
;MSAEAQRDGEDAKMRTQAPTRRAALAGMILAGAALVIVGVLALAERPARLPTYEVSAWTGEASEVAQGVRADARGLFTVCPTTATEADGVVGLLLADTWSATTPRVGHPGELAHLHGGPVELTEVELADDYYPPVVGRFLDPAVAADAALAETWTGLCGEVAAVIMVAPDAAIEEIDFAP
;
A
#
# COMPACT_ATOMS: atom_id res chain seq x y z
N MET A 1 36.19 -47.31 -58.87
CA MET A 1 34.95 -47.56 -58.11
C MET A 1 35.14 -47.10 -56.67
N SER A 2 35.00 -45.80 -56.37
CA SER A 2 35.13 -45.28 -54.99
C SER A 2 34.42 -43.93 -54.80
N ALA A 3 33.24 -43.74 -55.40
CA ALA A 3 32.49 -42.48 -55.29
C ALA A 3 31.14 -42.61 -54.57
N GLU A 4 30.70 -43.83 -54.23
CA GLU A 4 29.36 -44.05 -53.65
C GLU A 4 29.36 -44.14 -52.11
N ALA A 5 30.50 -44.40 -51.47
CA ALA A 5 30.55 -44.55 -50.00
C ALA A 5 30.57 -43.23 -49.21
N GLN A 6 30.68 -42.09 -49.89
CA GLN A 6 30.88 -40.79 -49.23
C GLN A 6 29.61 -39.93 -49.15
N ARG A 7 28.54 -40.26 -49.91
CA ARG A 7 27.26 -39.54 -49.84
C ARG A 7 26.37 -39.96 -48.67
N ASP A 8 26.43 -41.22 -48.25
CA ASP A 8 25.58 -41.70 -47.14
C ASP A 8 26.03 -41.20 -45.75
N GLY A 9 27.26 -40.70 -45.64
CA GLY A 9 27.83 -40.20 -44.37
C GLY A 9 27.42 -38.77 -43.99
N GLU A 10 27.01 -37.95 -44.96
CA GLU A 10 26.62 -36.54 -44.71
C GLU A 10 25.12 -36.41 -44.41
N ASP A 11 24.26 -37.22 -45.03
CA ASP A 11 22.81 -37.18 -44.75
C ASP A 11 22.44 -37.77 -43.38
N ALA A 12 23.29 -38.60 -42.78
CA ALA A 12 23.06 -39.20 -41.47
C ALA A 12 23.37 -38.26 -40.29
N LYS A 13 24.14 -37.18 -40.48
CA LYS A 13 24.48 -36.24 -39.39
C LYS A 13 23.47 -35.12 -39.19
N MET A 14 22.53 -34.94 -40.11
CA MET A 14 21.56 -33.84 -40.07
C MET A 14 20.21 -34.21 -39.44
N ARG A 15 20.13 -35.34 -38.72
CA ARG A 15 18.95 -35.77 -37.95
C ARG A 15 19.26 -36.04 -36.48
N THR A 16 19.99 -35.16 -35.81
CA THR A 16 20.04 -35.19 -34.33
C THR A 16 20.22 -33.79 -33.74
N GLN A 17 19.66 -32.77 -34.39
CA GLN A 17 19.40 -31.52 -33.71
C GLN A 17 18.08 -31.68 -32.95
N ALA A 18 18.19 -32.31 -31.78
CA ALA A 18 17.05 -32.57 -30.91
C ALA A 18 16.20 -31.29 -30.75
N PRO A 19 14.86 -31.36 -30.93
CA PRO A 19 13.96 -30.22 -30.74
C PRO A 19 14.02 -29.63 -29.32
N THR A 20 14.70 -30.34 -28.40
CA THR A 20 14.92 -29.98 -27.00
C THR A 20 15.77 -28.73 -26.80
N ARG A 21 16.71 -28.38 -27.70
CA ARG A 21 17.53 -27.17 -27.50
C ARG A 21 16.73 -25.88 -27.63
N ARG A 22 15.81 -25.82 -28.59
CA ARG A 22 14.90 -24.66 -28.76
C ARG A 22 13.85 -24.61 -27.66
N ALA A 23 13.32 -25.77 -27.25
CA ALA A 23 12.39 -25.87 -26.12
C ALA A 23 13.03 -25.49 -24.78
N ALA A 24 14.26 -25.91 -24.52
CA ALA A 24 15.01 -25.54 -23.32
C ALA A 24 15.36 -24.04 -23.30
N LEU A 25 15.73 -23.45 -24.44
CA LEU A 25 16.00 -22.01 -24.54
C LEU A 25 14.72 -21.19 -24.29
N ALA A 26 13.59 -21.61 -24.86
CA ALA A 26 12.29 -20.98 -24.62
C ALA A 26 11.86 -21.10 -23.16
N GLY A 27 12.09 -22.27 -22.53
CA GLY A 27 11.83 -22.48 -21.10
C GLY A 27 12.67 -21.57 -20.20
N MET A 28 13.96 -21.39 -20.51
CA MET A 28 14.83 -20.47 -19.76
C MET A 28 14.42 -19.00 -19.93
N ILE A 29 14.00 -18.59 -21.14
CA ILE A 29 13.53 -17.23 -21.38
C ILE A 29 12.23 -16.97 -20.61
N LEU A 30 11.28 -17.92 -20.63
CA LEU A 30 10.03 -17.82 -19.87
C LEU A 30 10.28 -17.78 -18.36
N ALA A 31 11.16 -18.64 -17.85
CA ALA A 31 11.52 -18.65 -16.44
C ALA A 31 12.22 -17.35 -16.02
N GLY A 32 13.13 -16.83 -16.86
CA GLY A 32 13.81 -15.56 -16.64
C GLY A 32 12.83 -14.39 -16.64
N ALA A 33 11.91 -14.33 -17.60
CA ALA A 33 10.88 -13.30 -17.66
C ALA A 33 9.94 -13.36 -16.44
N ALA A 34 9.53 -14.57 -16.01
CA ALA A 34 8.73 -14.74 -14.81
C ALA A 34 9.48 -14.24 -13.55
N LEU A 35 10.77 -14.54 -13.43
CA LEU A 35 11.61 -14.06 -12.33
C LEU A 35 11.75 -12.54 -12.31
N VAL A 36 11.92 -11.91 -13.48
CA VAL A 36 11.96 -10.44 -13.60
C VAL A 36 10.62 -9.83 -13.18
N ILE A 37 9.49 -10.39 -13.63
CA ILE A 37 8.16 -9.92 -13.24
C ILE A 37 7.96 -10.03 -11.73
N VAL A 38 8.31 -11.18 -11.13
CA VAL A 38 8.23 -11.38 -9.67
C VAL A 38 9.17 -10.43 -8.93
N GLY A 39 10.38 -10.20 -9.45
CA GLY A 39 11.33 -9.25 -8.87
C GLY A 39 10.82 -7.81 -8.90
N VAL A 40 10.24 -7.37 -10.02
CA VAL A 40 9.62 -6.03 -10.13
C VAL A 40 8.44 -5.89 -9.17
N LEU A 41 7.58 -6.91 -9.06
CA LEU A 41 6.46 -6.90 -8.12
C LEU A 41 6.89 -6.90 -6.66
N ALA A 42 8.01 -7.55 -6.33
CA ALA A 42 8.59 -7.52 -4.98
C ALA A 42 9.18 -6.15 -4.62
N LEU A 43 9.61 -5.40 -5.64
CA LEU A 43 10.23 -4.07 -5.53
C LEU A 43 9.25 -2.92 -5.80
N ALA A 44 7.97 -3.17 -6.00
CA ALA A 44 6.98 -2.11 -6.12
C ALA A 44 6.36 -1.82 -4.74
N GLU A 45 6.12 -0.54 -4.44
CA GLU A 45 5.15 -0.19 -3.41
C GLU A 45 3.80 -0.82 -3.77
N ARG A 46 3.14 -1.39 -2.76
CA ARG A 46 1.91 -2.15 -2.98
C ARG A 46 0.72 -1.35 -2.48
N PRO A 47 -0.34 -1.22 -3.28
CA PRO A 47 -1.56 -0.59 -2.81
C PRO A 47 -2.09 -1.38 -1.61
N ALA A 48 -2.41 -0.66 -0.55
CA ALA A 48 -2.92 -1.22 0.68
C ALA A 48 -4.37 -0.78 0.90
N ARG A 49 -5.13 -1.65 1.56
CA ARG A 49 -6.46 -1.30 2.05
C ARG A 49 -6.32 -0.30 3.17
N LEU A 50 -7.14 0.73 3.10
CA LEU A 50 -7.24 1.81 4.06
C LEU A 50 -8.70 1.84 4.56
N PRO A 51 -8.97 1.96 5.87
CA PRO A 51 -10.32 2.19 6.33
C PRO A 51 -10.76 3.60 5.88
N THR A 52 -11.72 3.64 4.96
CA THR A 52 -12.24 4.89 4.39
C THR A 52 -13.76 5.01 4.51
N TYR A 53 -14.25 6.24 4.35
CA TYR A 53 -15.66 6.57 4.22
C TYR A 53 -15.90 7.41 2.95
N GLU A 54 -17.11 7.34 2.37
CA GLU A 54 -17.45 8.19 1.21
C GLU A 54 -17.52 9.66 1.62
N VAL A 55 -16.86 10.58 0.92
CA VAL A 55 -16.86 12.03 1.27
C VAL A 55 -18.26 12.59 1.54
N SER A 56 -19.27 12.13 0.80
CA SER A 56 -20.68 12.55 0.95
C SER A 56 -21.32 12.18 2.30
N ALA A 57 -20.74 11.23 3.03
CA ALA A 57 -21.18 10.81 4.36
C ALA A 57 -20.63 11.69 5.49
N TRP A 58 -19.73 12.64 5.18
CA TRP A 58 -19.25 13.61 6.15
C TRP A 58 -20.40 14.44 6.72
N THR A 59 -20.46 14.52 8.05
CA THR A 59 -21.46 15.27 8.79
C THR A 59 -20.81 15.82 10.06
N GLY A 60 -21.40 16.87 10.65
CA GLY A 60 -20.93 17.47 11.89
C GLY A 60 -19.93 18.62 11.68
N GLU A 61 -19.52 19.23 12.80
CA GLU A 61 -18.49 20.27 12.82
C GLU A 61 -17.12 19.61 12.97
N ALA A 62 -16.15 20.10 12.20
CA ALA A 62 -14.77 19.65 12.29
C ALA A 62 -14.05 20.43 13.40
N SER A 63 -13.24 19.73 14.19
CA SER A 63 -12.43 20.32 15.26
C SER A 63 -11.02 19.75 15.22
N GLU A 64 -10.05 20.49 15.74
CA GLU A 64 -8.71 19.96 15.96
C GLU A 64 -8.79 18.89 17.06
N VAL A 65 -8.40 17.67 16.72
CA VAL A 65 -8.55 16.50 17.60
C VAL A 65 -7.22 15.86 17.98
N ALA A 66 -6.19 16.05 17.16
CA ALA A 66 -4.86 15.52 17.43
C ALA A 66 -3.78 16.26 16.62
N GLN A 67 -2.52 15.88 16.85
CA GLN A 67 -1.37 16.34 16.07
C GLN A 67 -0.71 15.14 15.42
N GLY A 68 -0.50 15.22 14.10
CA GLY A 68 0.20 14.21 13.33
C GLY A 68 -0.55 12.89 13.15
N VAL A 69 -0.15 12.16 12.11
CA VAL A 69 -0.71 10.84 11.79
C VAL A 69 0.40 9.82 11.69
N ARG A 70 0.15 8.64 12.27
CA ARG A 70 1.00 7.47 12.12
C ARG A 70 0.31 6.43 11.25
N ALA A 71 0.92 6.07 10.13
CA ALA A 71 0.43 5.04 9.23
C ALA A 71 1.13 3.71 9.49
N ASP A 72 0.52 2.84 10.30
CA ASP A 72 1.09 1.52 10.58
C ASP A 72 0.58 0.45 9.60
N ALA A 73 1.48 -0.35 9.06
CA ALA A 73 1.12 -1.53 8.30
C ALA A 73 0.58 -2.65 9.21
N ARG A 74 -0.64 -3.10 8.96
CA ARG A 74 -1.24 -4.29 9.59
C ARG A 74 -1.24 -5.45 8.61
N GLY A 75 -0.23 -6.31 8.74
CA GLY A 75 -0.01 -7.38 7.76
C GLY A 75 0.56 -6.83 6.44
N LEU A 76 0.26 -7.50 5.32
CA LEU A 76 0.88 -7.18 4.03
C LEU A 76 0.13 -6.15 3.19
N PHE A 77 -1.17 -5.94 3.46
CA PHE A 77 -2.09 -5.26 2.54
C PHE A 77 -3.04 -4.30 3.24
N THR A 78 -2.77 -3.91 4.48
CA THR A 78 -3.64 -3.01 5.24
C THR A 78 -2.78 -1.97 5.95
N VAL A 79 -3.22 -0.72 5.87
CA VAL A 79 -2.64 0.41 6.60
C VAL A 79 -3.69 0.94 7.56
N CYS A 80 -3.28 1.12 8.80
CA CYS A 80 -4.13 1.54 9.90
C CYS A 80 -3.64 2.89 10.41
N PRO A 81 -4.17 3.99 9.86
CA PRO A 81 -3.80 5.32 10.31
C PRO A 81 -4.32 5.55 11.72
N THR A 82 -3.43 6.01 12.59
CA THR A 82 -3.71 6.30 13.99
C THR A 82 -3.09 7.63 14.38
N THR A 83 -3.55 8.18 15.49
CA THR A 83 -2.91 9.32 16.14
C THR A 83 -2.99 9.14 17.66
N ALA A 84 -2.23 9.94 18.40
CA ALA A 84 -2.29 9.96 19.85
C ALA A 84 -3.02 11.23 20.31
N THR A 85 -4.00 11.07 21.20
CA THR A 85 -4.63 12.19 21.90
C THR A 85 -4.20 12.20 23.36
N GLU A 86 -4.13 13.39 23.96
CA GLU A 86 -3.75 13.53 25.37
C GLU A 86 -4.76 12.86 26.32
N ALA A 87 -6.04 12.79 25.90
CA ALA A 87 -7.14 12.31 26.74
C ALA A 87 -7.37 10.78 26.64
N ASP A 88 -7.25 10.20 25.44
CA ASP A 88 -7.76 8.85 25.15
C ASP A 88 -6.67 7.86 24.70
N GLY A 89 -5.43 8.31 24.54
CA GLY A 89 -4.33 7.48 24.05
C GLY A 89 -4.37 7.31 22.52
N VAL A 90 -4.10 6.10 22.02
CA VAL A 90 -4.07 5.84 20.57
C VAL A 90 -5.50 5.70 20.04
N VAL A 91 -5.84 6.55 19.08
CA VAL A 91 -7.14 6.59 18.41
C VAL A 91 -6.97 6.26 16.93
N GLY A 92 -7.98 5.61 16.35
CA GLY A 92 -8.02 5.27 14.93
C GLY A 92 -8.50 6.43 14.08
N LEU A 93 -7.97 6.55 12.86
CA LEU A 93 -8.41 7.56 11.90
C LEU A 93 -9.18 6.89 10.76
N LEU A 94 -10.39 7.36 10.49
CA LEU A 94 -11.19 6.98 9.33
C LEU A 94 -11.10 8.10 8.30
N LEU A 95 -10.49 7.81 7.15
CA LEU A 95 -10.16 8.82 6.13
C LEU A 95 -11.23 8.87 5.04
N ALA A 96 -11.35 10.00 4.35
CA ALA A 96 -12.21 10.07 3.16
C ALA A 96 -11.69 9.13 2.06
N ASP A 97 -12.58 8.66 1.18
CA ASP A 97 -12.27 7.78 0.03
C ASP A 97 -11.40 8.43 -1.06
N THR A 98 -11.06 9.70 -0.89
CA THR A 98 -10.03 10.44 -1.65
C THR A 98 -8.61 10.10 -1.22
N TRP A 99 -8.44 9.40 -0.09
CA TRP A 99 -7.16 8.92 0.40
C TRP A 99 -6.88 7.49 -0.04
N SER A 100 -5.60 7.18 -0.22
CA SER A 100 -5.09 5.85 -0.50
C SER A 100 -3.82 5.59 0.29
N ALA A 101 -3.35 4.34 0.32
CA ALA A 101 -2.14 3.99 1.05
C ALA A 101 -1.28 2.98 0.30
N THR A 102 0.03 3.03 0.53
CA THR A 102 0.97 2.02 0.08
C THR A 102 1.68 1.36 1.27
N THR A 103 1.93 0.06 1.15
CA THR A 103 2.85 -0.64 2.08
C THR A 103 4.23 -0.75 1.46
N PRO A 104 5.28 -0.74 2.31
CA PRO A 104 6.66 -0.87 1.89
C PRO A 104 6.94 -2.20 1.21
N ARG A 105 8.08 -2.24 0.51
CA ARG A 105 8.51 -3.39 -0.28
C ARG A 105 8.88 -4.55 0.63
N VAL A 106 8.67 -5.78 0.16
CA VAL A 106 9.08 -6.97 0.91
C VAL A 106 10.60 -6.97 1.05
N GLY A 107 11.11 -7.12 2.27
CA GLY A 107 12.55 -7.20 2.54
C GLY A 107 13.24 -5.89 2.92
N HIS A 108 12.49 -4.80 3.13
CA HIS A 108 12.99 -3.53 3.65
C HIS A 108 12.47 -3.28 5.07
N PRO A 109 13.05 -3.94 6.09
CA PRO A 109 12.60 -3.75 7.47
C PRO A 109 12.88 -2.32 7.93
N GLY A 110 11.83 -1.62 8.41
CA GLY A 110 11.91 -0.25 8.91
C GLY A 110 11.36 0.82 7.97
N GLU A 111 11.04 0.48 6.72
CA GLU A 111 10.28 1.38 5.83
C GLU A 111 8.82 1.41 6.32
N LEU A 112 8.21 2.59 6.39
CA LEU A 112 6.83 2.77 6.88
C LEU A 112 5.81 2.65 5.74
N ALA A 113 4.54 2.47 6.10
CA ALA A 113 3.47 2.68 5.14
C ALA A 113 3.33 4.17 4.85
N HIS A 114 2.79 4.48 3.68
CA HIS A 114 2.59 5.86 3.24
C HIS A 114 1.13 6.09 2.87
N LEU A 115 0.62 7.25 3.27
CA LEU A 115 -0.67 7.78 2.87
C LEU A 115 -0.49 8.69 1.65
N HIS A 116 -1.42 8.59 0.70
CA HIS A 116 -1.40 9.37 -0.53
C HIS A 116 -2.78 9.97 -0.79
N GLY A 117 -2.79 11.16 -1.39
CA GLY A 117 -4.02 11.86 -1.77
C GLY A 117 -4.37 12.96 -0.77
N GLY A 118 -5.67 13.10 -0.51
CA GLY A 118 -6.22 14.28 0.16
C GLY A 118 -6.51 15.40 -0.85
N PRO A 119 -7.52 16.24 -0.59
CA PRO A 119 -7.88 17.33 -1.52
C PRO A 119 -7.02 18.59 -1.34
N VAL A 120 -6.17 18.62 -0.31
CA VAL A 120 -5.28 19.75 -0.01
C VAL A 120 -3.84 19.27 -0.14
N GLU A 121 -3.16 19.76 -1.17
CA GLU A 121 -1.70 19.68 -1.23
C GLU A 121 -1.13 20.70 -0.23
N LEU A 122 -0.27 20.24 0.68
CA LEU A 122 0.51 21.15 1.52
C LEU A 122 1.39 22.02 0.62
N THR A 123 1.47 23.31 0.93
CA THR A 123 2.35 24.22 0.20
C THR A 123 3.81 23.92 0.53
N GLU A 124 4.74 24.27 -0.39
CA GLU A 124 6.19 24.12 -0.15
C GLU A 124 6.68 24.82 1.14
N VAL A 125 5.97 25.86 1.59
CA VAL A 125 6.29 26.59 2.81
C VAL A 125 5.84 25.82 4.05
N GLU A 126 4.65 25.23 4.03
CA GLU A 126 4.15 24.39 5.13
C GLU A 126 5.03 23.15 5.32
N LEU A 127 5.51 22.56 4.21
CA LEU A 127 6.46 21.45 4.24
C LEU A 127 7.87 21.84 4.74
N ALA A 128 8.25 23.12 4.65
CA ALA A 128 9.60 23.58 4.97
C ALA A 128 9.79 23.99 6.45
N ASP A 129 8.70 24.26 7.17
CA ASP A 129 8.74 24.80 8.54
C ASP A 129 8.61 23.72 9.64
N ASP A 130 8.78 22.43 9.32
CA ASP A 130 8.47 21.29 10.22
C ASP A 130 7.06 21.42 10.84
N TYR A 131 6.12 21.99 10.08
CA TYR A 131 4.77 22.28 10.54
C TYR A 131 3.89 21.05 10.36
N TYR A 132 3.63 20.32 11.44
CA TYR A 132 2.63 19.26 11.46
C TYR A 132 1.22 19.86 11.53
N PRO A 133 0.41 19.81 10.45
CA PRO A 133 -0.96 20.28 10.51
C PRO A 133 -1.74 19.47 11.57
N PRO A 134 -2.61 20.12 12.35
CA PRO A 134 -3.49 19.39 13.25
C PRO A 134 -4.37 18.44 12.44
N VAL A 135 -4.61 17.26 13.00
CA VAL A 135 -5.66 16.39 12.48
C VAL A 135 -6.99 17.05 12.80
N VAL A 136 -7.71 17.45 11.76
CA VAL A 136 -9.03 18.06 11.88
C VAL A 136 -10.10 17.01 11.59
N GLY A 137 -11.04 16.83 12.52
CA GLY A 137 -12.06 15.81 12.40
C GLY A 137 -13.08 15.86 13.52
N ARG A 138 -13.81 14.75 13.68
CA ARG A 138 -14.73 14.55 14.81
C ARG A 138 -14.63 13.13 15.32
N PHE A 139 -14.82 12.94 16.62
CA PHE A 139 -15.00 11.61 17.18
C PHE A 139 -16.33 11.00 16.71
N LEU A 140 -16.31 9.71 16.42
CA LEU A 140 -17.51 8.93 16.14
C LEU A 140 -18.24 8.63 17.45
N ASP A 141 -19.51 9.00 17.54
CA ASP A 141 -20.33 8.74 18.72
C ASP A 141 -20.92 7.32 18.68
N PRO A 142 -20.54 6.41 19.59
CA PRO A 142 -21.07 5.05 19.62
C PRO A 142 -22.58 4.98 19.91
N ALA A 143 -23.19 6.05 20.44
CA ALA A 143 -24.64 6.13 20.63
C ALA A 143 -25.40 6.40 19.32
N VAL A 144 -24.72 6.88 18.28
CA VAL A 144 -25.28 7.14 16.96
C VAL A 144 -25.01 5.95 16.04
N ALA A 145 -26.06 5.27 15.56
CA ALA A 145 -25.92 4.03 14.79
C ALA A 145 -25.05 4.16 13.52
N ALA A 146 -25.08 5.32 12.85
CA ALA A 146 -24.25 5.57 11.66
C ALA A 146 -22.75 5.67 12.04
N ASP A 147 -22.45 6.36 13.14
CA ASP A 147 -21.09 6.51 13.64
C ASP A 147 -20.54 5.19 14.19
N ALA A 148 -21.37 4.42 14.91
CA ALA A 148 -21.01 3.08 15.37
C ALA A 148 -20.65 2.16 14.19
N ALA A 149 -21.44 2.18 13.11
CA ALA A 149 -21.15 1.39 11.91
C ALA A 149 -19.82 1.81 11.25
N LEU A 150 -19.52 3.11 11.19
CA LEU A 150 -18.25 3.62 10.67
C LEU A 150 -17.07 3.25 11.57
N ALA A 151 -17.24 3.26 12.89
CA ALA A 151 -16.20 2.81 13.82
C ALA A 151 -15.95 1.30 13.67
N GLU A 152 -17.00 0.50 13.46
CA GLU A 152 -16.92 -0.95 13.22
C GLU A 152 -16.16 -1.30 11.93
N THR A 153 -16.27 -0.50 10.85
CA THR A 153 -15.47 -0.74 9.63
C THR A 153 -13.98 -0.56 9.91
N TRP A 154 -13.63 0.46 10.72
CA TRP A 154 -12.26 0.69 11.13
C TRP A 154 -11.76 -0.46 12.01
N THR A 155 -12.48 -0.81 13.09
CA THR A 155 -12.04 -1.84 14.03
C THR A 155 -11.99 -3.24 13.41
N GLY A 156 -12.90 -3.55 12.49
CA GLY A 156 -12.89 -4.80 11.73
C GLY A 156 -11.64 -4.99 10.87
N LEU A 157 -11.04 -3.89 10.37
CA LEU A 157 -9.80 -3.91 9.61
C LEU A 157 -8.55 -3.79 10.50
N CYS A 158 -8.62 -2.90 11.49
CA CYS A 158 -7.46 -2.37 12.20
C CYS A 158 -7.37 -2.74 13.68
N GLY A 159 -8.33 -3.49 14.20
CA GLY A 159 -8.39 -3.94 15.60
C GLY A 159 -8.96 -2.89 16.54
N GLU A 160 -8.88 -3.15 17.84
CA GLU A 160 -9.43 -2.26 18.87
C GLU A 160 -8.55 -1.02 19.09
N VAL A 161 -9.18 0.14 19.28
CA VAL A 161 -8.60 1.43 19.68
C VAL A 161 -9.51 2.10 20.71
N ALA A 162 -9.01 3.14 21.39
CA ALA A 162 -9.79 3.85 22.39
C ALA A 162 -11.03 4.56 21.80
N ALA A 163 -10.85 5.15 20.60
CA ALA A 163 -11.90 5.79 19.83
C ALA A 163 -11.52 5.84 18.35
N VAL A 164 -12.49 6.15 17.49
CA VAL A 164 -12.26 6.40 16.06
C VAL A 164 -12.67 7.83 15.72
N ILE A 165 -11.79 8.54 15.04
CA ILE A 165 -12.01 9.88 14.50
C ILE A 165 -12.35 9.75 13.03
N MET A 166 -13.47 10.34 12.62
CA MET A 166 -13.73 10.64 11.22
C MET A 166 -12.96 11.91 10.88
N VAL A 167 -11.95 11.80 10.02
CA VAL A 167 -11.12 12.95 9.60
C VAL A 167 -11.91 13.77 8.58
N ALA A 168 -11.86 15.09 8.68
CA ALA A 168 -12.55 15.98 7.76
C ALA A 168 -12.05 15.74 6.32
N PRO A 169 -12.93 15.76 5.31
CA PRO A 169 -12.56 15.39 3.95
C PRO A 169 -11.52 16.34 3.37
N ASP A 170 -11.49 17.59 3.83
CA ASP A 170 -10.58 18.68 3.44
C ASP A 170 -9.39 18.87 4.39
N ALA A 171 -9.19 17.96 5.36
CA ALA A 171 -8.03 18.03 6.24
C ALA A 171 -6.73 17.74 5.48
N ALA A 172 -5.69 18.53 5.77
CA ALA A 172 -4.32 18.17 5.44
C ALA A 172 -3.80 17.16 6.47
N ILE A 173 -3.11 16.13 5.98
CA ILE A 173 -2.49 15.11 6.83
C ILE A 173 -1.00 15.10 6.52
N GLU A 174 -0.20 15.20 7.57
CA GLU A 174 1.22 14.89 7.51
C GLU A 174 1.51 13.64 8.33
N GLU A 175 2.22 12.71 7.71
CA GLU A 175 2.68 11.49 8.35
C GLU A 175 3.90 11.80 9.23
N ILE A 176 3.81 11.46 10.51
CA ILE A 176 4.95 11.55 11.42
C ILE A 176 5.66 10.21 11.44
N ASP A 177 6.91 10.22 10.97
CA ASP A 177 7.83 9.10 11.13
C ASP A 177 8.42 9.13 12.54
N PHE A 178 7.76 8.43 13.47
CA PHE A 178 8.38 8.14 14.76
C PHE A 178 9.44 7.06 14.54
N ALA A 179 10.67 7.49 14.24
CA ALA A 179 11.82 6.60 14.36
C ALA A 179 11.82 5.98 15.78
N PRO A 180 11.99 4.64 15.92
CA PRO A 180 11.98 3.96 17.20
C PRO A 180 13.11 4.39 18.14
#